data_AF-A0A976KY95-F1
#
_entry.id   AF-A0A976KY95-F1
#
_cell.length_a   1.000
_cell.length_b   1.000
_cell.length_c   1.000
_cell.angle_alpha   90.00
_cell.angle_beta   90.00
_cell.angle_gamma   90.00
#
_symmetry.space_group_name_H-M   'P 1'
#
loop_
_entity.id
_entity.type
_entity.pdbx_description
1 polymer ?
#
loop_
_entity_poly.entity_id
_entity_poly.type
_entity_poly.pdbx_seq_one_letter_code
_entity_poly.pdbx_strand_id
1 'polypeptide(L)'
;MDLLTGFLLMNAMPHLLLGVWKARMLSGLGFSPRANSGYGLLNVMGSLAPFTYRYGPSGLGEPGLYSGALIGLLLYFLTAKFFHSLFRAPRAGGG
;
A
#
# COMPACT_ATOMS: atom_id res chain seq x y z
N MET A 1 -12.18 -16.20 -5.30
CA MET A 1 -12.27 -14.83 -4.75
C MET A 1 -10.98 -14.44 -4.05
N ASP A 2 -10.38 -15.36 -3.32
CA ASP A 2 -9.16 -15.12 -2.52
C ASP A 2 -7.95 -14.67 -3.34
N LEU A 3 -7.77 -15.22 -4.56
CA LEU A 3 -6.74 -14.76 -5.49
C LEU A 3 -6.93 -13.29 -5.91
N LEU A 4 -8.16 -12.88 -6.21
CA LEU A 4 -8.48 -11.50 -6.59
C LEU A 4 -8.28 -10.56 -5.40
N THR A 5 -8.79 -10.94 -4.23
CA THR A 5 -8.60 -10.20 -2.97
C THR A 5 -7.12 -10.01 -2.65
N GLY A 6 -6.34 -11.09 -2.70
CA GLY A 6 -4.90 -11.05 -2.47
C GLY A 6 -4.15 -10.25 -3.53
N PHE A 7 -4.52 -10.39 -4.81
CA PHE A 7 -3.93 -9.62 -5.91
C PHE A 7 -4.15 -8.12 -5.73
N LEU A 8 -5.39 -7.70 -5.41
CA LEU A 8 -5.71 -6.29 -5.19
C LEU A 8 -4.94 -5.75 -3.99
N LEU A 9 -4.93 -6.47 -2.86
CA LEU A 9 -4.17 -6.03 -1.68
C LEU A 9 -2.66 -5.97 -1.94
N MET A 10 -2.10 -6.94 -2.67
CA MET A 10 -0.69 -6.95 -3.04
C MET A 10 -0.33 -5.84 -4.02
N ASN A 11 -1.23 -5.44 -4.92
CA ASN A 11 -1.05 -4.26 -5.77
C ASN A 11 -1.15 -2.95 -4.99
N ALA A 12 -1.98 -2.90 -3.95
CA ALA A 12 -2.08 -1.70 -3.12
C ALA A 12 -0.73 -1.32 -2.48
N MET A 13 0.05 -2.31 -2.02
CA MET A 13 1.32 -2.09 -1.32
C MET A 13 2.34 -1.23 -2.11
N PRO A 14 2.80 -1.63 -3.31
CA PRO A 14 3.76 -0.84 -4.09
C PRO A 14 3.18 0.52 -4.48
N HIS A 15 1.92 0.61 -4.90
CA HIS A 15 1.32 1.87 -5.33
C HIS A 15 1.22 2.90 -4.19
N LEU A 16 0.88 2.44 -2.98
CA LEU A 16 0.84 3.29 -1.79
C LEU A 16 2.25 3.67 -1.32
N LEU A 17 3.20 2.74 -1.34
CA LEU A 17 4.61 2.98 -1.01
C LEU A 17 5.22 4.10 -1.87
N LEU A 18 5.08 4.00 -3.19
CA LEU A 18 5.56 5.04 -4.11
C LEU A 18 4.85 6.36 -3.95
N GLY A 19 3.54 6.31 -3.69
CA GLY A 19 2.72 7.49 -3.47
C GLY A 19 3.23 8.31 -2.28
N VAL A 20 3.53 7.62 -1.15
CA VAL A 20 4.10 8.24 0.05
C VAL A 20 5.51 8.75 -0.20
N TRP A 21 6.35 7.99 -0.87
CA TRP A 21 7.74 8.38 -1.16
C TRP A 21 7.86 9.36 -2.33
N LYS A 22 6.75 9.75 -2.95
CA LYS A 22 6.68 10.55 -4.19
C LYS A 22 7.57 9.98 -5.31
N ALA A 23 7.84 8.68 -5.25
CA ALA A 23 8.59 7.97 -6.27
C ALA A 23 7.68 7.72 -7.47
N ARG A 24 8.23 7.83 -8.68
CA ARG A 24 7.53 7.41 -9.90
C ARG A 24 7.95 5.95 -10.17
N MET A 25 7.07 4.96 -9.94
CA MET A 25 7.32 3.65 -10.57
C MET A 25 7.18 3.85 -12.06
N LEU A 26 8.21 3.43 -12.78
CA LEU A 26 8.26 3.45 -14.24
C LEU A 26 8.06 4.87 -14.77
N SER A 27 9.16 5.62 -14.87
CA SER A 27 9.23 6.88 -15.61
C SER A 27 8.63 6.80 -17.03
N GLY A 28 8.40 5.59 -17.57
CA GLY A 28 7.72 5.35 -18.85
C GLY A 28 6.20 5.11 -18.81
N LEU A 29 5.57 4.86 -17.66
CA LEU A 29 4.10 4.64 -17.56
C LEU A 29 3.33 5.88 -17.06
N GLY A 30 4.01 6.98 -16.70
CA GLY A 30 3.41 8.31 -16.56
C GLY A 30 2.52 8.55 -15.34
N PHE A 31 2.33 7.59 -14.42
CA PHE A 31 1.48 7.82 -13.25
C PHE A 31 2.13 8.80 -12.27
N SER A 32 1.42 9.90 -12.01
CA SER A 32 1.81 10.86 -10.98
C SER A 32 1.79 10.20 -9.59
N PRO A 33 2.60 10.67 -8.62
CA PRO A 33 2.54 10.16 -7.26
C PRO A 33 1.13 10.17 -6.65
N ARG A 34 0.30 11.18 -6.99
CA ARG A 34 -1.10 11.24 -6.56
C ARG A 34 -1.95 10.13 -7.17
N ALA A 35 -1.74 9.83 -8.45
CA ALA A 35 -2.46 8.75 -9.13
C ALA A 35 -2.06 7.37 -8.58
N ASN A 36 -0.78 7.17 -8.23
CA ASN A 36 -0.33 5.96 -7.54
C ASN A 36 -1.02 5.79 -6.17
N SER A 37 -1.07 6.84 -5.35
CA SER A 37 -1.80 6.77 -4.07
C SER A 37 -3.28 6.48 -4.26
N GLY A 38 -3.93 7.12 -5.25
CA GLY A 38 -5.34 6.90 -5.55
C GLY A 38 -5.63 5.48 -6.03
N TYR A 39 -4.82 4.95 -6.94
CA TYR A 39 -4.94 3.58 -7.42
C TYR A 39 -4.68 2.56 -6.31
N GLY A 40 -3.69 2.83 -5.46
CA GLY A 40 -3.43 2.02 -4.27
C GLY A 40 -4.64 1.96 -3.33
N LEU A 41 -5.30 3.10 -3.07
CA LEU A 41 -6.51 3.16 -2.25
C LEU A 41 -7.67 2.39 -2.88
N LEU A 42 -7.88 2.52 -4.19
CA LEU A 42 -8.90 1.76 -4.91
C LEU A 42 -8.67 0.25 -4.81
N ASN A 43 -7.41 -0.18 -4.87
CA ASN A 43 -7.05 -1.59 -4.67
C ASN A 43 -7.32 -2.08 -3.25
N VAL A 44 -7.04 -1.26 -2.21
CA VAL A 44 -7.42 -1.61 -0.83
C VAL A 44 -8.94 -1.79 -0.74
N MET A 45 -9.72 -0.83 -1.20
CA MET A 45 -11.19 -0.91 -1.17
C MET A 45 -11.73 -2.08 -1.99
N GLY A 46 -11.16 -2.31 -3.17
CA GLY A 46 -11.48 -3.41 -4.05
C GLY A 46 -11.08 -4.78 -3.49
N SER A 47 -10.09 -4.85 -2.61
CA SER A 47 -9.76 -6.08 -1.86
C SER A 47 -10.68 -6.28 -0.64
N LEU A 48 -11.03 -5.18 0.03
CA LEU A 48 -11.84 -5.23 1.26
C LEU A 48 -13.27 -5.67 0.98
N ALA A 49 -13.89 -5.18 -0.10
CA ALA A 49 -15.27 -5.55 -0.47
C ALA A 49 -15.49 -7.07 -0.70
N PRO A 50 -14.72 -7.77 -1.56
CA PRO A 50 -14.87 -9.21 -1.74
C PRO A 50 -14.42 -10.01 -0.50
N PHE A 51 -13.47 -9.49 0.29
CA PHE A 51 -13.09 -10.13 1.55
C PHE A 51 -14.25 -10.13 2.55
N THR A 52 -14.83 -8.95 2.83
CA THR A 52 -15.93 -8.82 3.80
C THR A 52 -17.19 -9.53 3.32
N TYR A 53 -17.43 -9.60 2.01
CA TYR A 53 -18.53 -10.40 1.45
C TYR A 53 -18.36 -11.91 1.70
N ARG A 54 -17.12 -12.42 1.65
CA ARG A 54 -16.84 -13.86 1.77
C ARG A 54 -16.67 -14.33 3.22
N TYR A 55 -15.92 -13.58 4.01
CA TYR A 55 -15.48 -13.97 5.35
C TYR A 55 -16.18 -13.19 6.46
N GLY A 56 -16.98 -12.19 6.09
CA GLY A 56 -17.58 -11.26 7.04
C GLY A 56 -16.54 -10.30 7.66
N PRO A 57 -17.00 -9.32 8.45
CA PRO A 57 -16.11 -8.43 9.18
C PRO A 57 -15.26 -9.14 10.23
N SER A 58 -15.79 -10.21 10.83
CA SER A 58 -15.10 -11.02 11.85
C SER A 58 -13.84 -11.71 11.30
N GLY A 59 -13.81 -12.02 10.00
CA GLY A 59 -12.64 -12.63 9.36
C GLY A 59 -11.37 -11.78 9.40
N LEU A 60 -11.47 -10.47 9.66
CA LEU A 60 -10.30 -9.59 9.85
C LEU A 60 -9.54 -9.87 11.16
N GLY A 61 -10.23 -10.40 12.17
CA GLY A 61 -9.65 -10.75 13.46
C GLY A 61 -8.95 -12.11 13.46
N GLU A 62 -9.21 -12.94 12.45
CA GLU A 62 -8.61 -14.25 12.33
C GLU A 62 -7.20 -14.13 11.71
N PRO A 63 -6.19 -14.83 12.26
CA PRO A 63 -4.87 -14.89 11.67
C PRO A 63 -4.96 -15.58 10.30
N GLY A 64 -4.71 -14.81 9.25
CA GLY A 64 -4.77 -15.27 7.87
C GLY A 64 -3.95 -14.38 6.95
N LEU A 65 -3.74 -14.85 5.71
CA LEU A 65 -2.90 -14.15 4.73
C LEU A 65 -3.39 -12.70 4.49
N TYR A 66 -4.70 -12.51 4.40
CA TYR A 66 -5.30 -11.19 4.19
C TYR A 66 -5.10 -10.28 5.39
N SER A 67 -5.43 -10.75 6.60
CA SER A 67 -5.27 -9.98 7.84
C SER A 67 -3.80 -9.60 8.08
N GLY A 68 -2.87 -10.53 7.85
CA GLY A 68 -1.43 -10.28 7.95
C GLY A 68 -0.94 -9.24 6.93
N ALA A 69 -1.37 -9.35 5.67
CA ALA A 69 -1.04 -8.38 4.63
C ALA A 69 -1.63 -6.98 4.92
N LEU A 70 -2.86 -6.92 5.44
CA LEU A 70 -3.51 -5.67 5.83
C LEU A 70 -2.79 -5.01 7.02
N ILE A 71 -2.43 -5.78 8.04
CA ILE A 71 -1.64 -5.30 9.18
C ILE A 71 -0.28 -4.80 8.71
N GLY A 72 0.40 -5.54 7.83
CA GLY A 72 1.66 -5.10 7.23
C GLY A 72 1.54 -3.76 6.51
N LEU A 73 0.46 -3.55 5.74
CA LEU A 73 0.18 -2.28 5.09
C LEU A 73 -0.06 -1.15 6.10
N LEU A 74 -0.81 -1.40 7.17
CA LEU A 74 -1.07 -0.41 8.23
C LEU A 74 0.21 -0.04 9.00
N LEU A 75 1.02 -1.02 9.37
CA LEU A 75 2.32 -0.82 10.00
C LEU A 75 3.26 -0.04 9.09
N TYR A 76 3.24 -0.33 7.80
CA TYR A 76 3.97 0.47 6.82
C TYR A 76 3.51 1.93 6.89
N PHE A 77 2.22 2.25 6.81
CA PHE A 77 1.78 3.65 6.90
C PHE A 77 2.18 4.34 8.20
N LEU A 78 2.13 3.62 9.33
CA LEU A 78 2.52 4.13 10.62
C LEU A 78 4.02 4.46 10.67
N THR A 79 4.85 3.58 10.10
CA THR A 79 6.31 3.68 10.13
C THR A 79 6.90 4.38 8.91
N ALA A 80 6.13 4.60 7.84
CA ALA A 80 6.62 5.07 6.56
C ALA A 80 7.24 6.46 6.67
N LYS A 81 6.64 7.36 7.47
CA LYS A 81 7.21 8.69 7.73
C LYS A 81 8.52 8.61 8.52
N PHE A 82 8.57 7.72 9.51
CA PHE A 82 9.77 7.48 10.31
C PHE A 82 10.92 6.97 9.43
N PHE A 83 10.68 5.89 8.66
CA PHE A 83 11.68 5.34 7.75
C PHE A 83 12.05 6.30 6.62
N HIS A 84 11.09 7.02 6.04
CA HIS A 84 11.38 8.05 5.06
C HIS A 84 12.27 9.16 5.65
N SER A 85 12.07 9.54 6.91
CA SER A 85 12.95 10.50 7.59
C SER A 85 14.34 9.92 7.87
N LEU A 86 14.43 8.66 8.27
CA LEU A 86 15.68 7.99 8.60
C LEU A 86 16.56 7.76 7.37
N PHE A 87 15.95 7.39 6.23
CA PHE A 87 16.67 7.07 4.99
C PHE A 87 16.77 8.23 4.00
N ARG A 88 16.24 9.41 4.36
CA ARG A 88 16.46 10.61 3.56
C ARG A 88 17.91 11.05 3.76
N ALA A 89 18.76 10.73 2.79
CA ALA A 89 20.15 11.17 2.77
C ALA A 89 20.25 12.69 3.01
N PRO A 90 21.22 13.18 3.81
CA PRO A 90 21.54 14.59 3.86
C PRO A 90 21.78 15.09 2.45
N ARG A 91 21.19 16.24 2.08
CA ARG A 91 21.56 16.91 0.84
C ARG A 91 23.07 17.14 0.90
N ALA A 92 23.83 16.53 -0.01
CA ALA A 92 25.18 16.97 -0.29
C ALA A 92 25.13 18.48 -0.54
N GLY A 93 25.94 19.23 0.20
CA GLY A 93 25.87 20.68 0.28
C GLY A 93 25.87 21.35 -1.09
N GLY A 94 25.02 22.36 -1.22
CA GLY A 94 25.06 23.35 -2.29
C GLY A 94 24.80 24.70 -1.65
N GLY A 95 25.88 25.31 -1.16
CA GLY A 95 25.98 26.76 -1.03
C GLY A 95 26.29 27.39 -2.38
#